data_AF-A0A832W7L2-F1
#
_entry.id   AF-A0A832W7L2-F1
#
_cell.length_a   1.000
_cell.length_b   1.000
_cell.length_c   1.000
_cell.angle_alpha   90.00
_cell.angle_beta   90.00
_cell.angle_gamma   90.00
#
_symmetry.space_group_name_H-M   'P 1'
#
loop_
_entity.id
_entity.type
_entity.pdbx_description
1 polymer ?
#
loop_
_entity_poly.entity_id
_entity_poly.type
_entity_poly.pdbx_seq_one_letter_code
_entity_poly.pdbx_strand_id
1 'polypeptide(L)' 'MREKVKILKIRKTKNGYFLRIPNEVVRELGLEEKEKVEVYMNRESGEIIYKPF' A
#
# COMPACT_ATOMS: atom_id res chain seq x y z
N MET A 1 -3.45 11.33 -13.98
CA MET A 1 -4.38 10.18 -14.09
C MET A 1 -3.95 9.14 -13.07
N ARG A 2 -4.89 8.46 -12.42
CA ARG A 2 -4.57 7.31 -11.56
C ARG A 2 -4.73 6.04 -12.39
N GLU A 3 -3.73 5.17 -12.34
CA GLU A 3 -3.80 3.87 -12.97
C GLU A 3 -4.31 2.84 -11.96
N LYS A 4 -5.38 2.13 -12.31
CA LYS A 4 -5.92 1.05 -11.47
C LYS A 4 -5.07 -0.20 -11.69
N VAL A 5 -4.19 -0.48 -10.75
CA VAL A 5 -3.34 -1.68 -10.77
C VAL A 5 -4.16 -2.95 -10.51
N LYS A 6 -4.83 -3.04 -9.35
CA LYS A 6 -5.60 -4.24 -8.95
C LYS A 6 -6.64 -3.96 -7.86
N ILE A 7 -7.71 -4.76 -7.81
CA ILE A 7 -8.64 -4.79 -6.67
C ILE A 7 -8.14 -5.83 -5.66
N LEU A 8 -7.95 -5.41 -4.41
CA LEU A 8 -7.45 -6.25 -3.33
C LEU A 8 -8.49 -6.41 -2.22
N LYS A 9 -8.38 -7.51 -1.47
CA LYS A 9 -9.20 -7.76 -0.27
C LYS A 9 -8.38 -7.46 0.98
N ILE A 10 -8.89 -6.60 1.84
CA ILE A 10 -8.32 -6.38 3.18
C ILE A 10 -8.58 -7.63 4.02
N ARG A 11 -7.56 -8.11 4.74
CA ARG A 11 -7.68 -9.23 5.68
C ARG A 11 -7.58 -8.74 7.11
N LYS A 12 -8.49 -9.17 7.98
CA LYS A 12 -8.36 -8.95 9.42
C LYS A 12 -7.40 -9.97 10.01
N THR A 13 -6.49 -9.51 10.83
CA THR A 13 -5.51 -10.31 11.58
C THR A 13 -5.66 -9.99 13.07
N LYS A 14 -4.94 -10.71 13.94
CA LYS A 14 -4.93 -10.43 15.39
C LYS A 14 -4.39 -9.04 15.72
N ASN A 15 -3.52 -8.50 14.87
CA ASN A 15 -2.81 -7.23 15.10
C ASN A 15 -3.36 -6.08 14.25
N GLY A 16 -4.57 -6.22 13.69
CA GLY A 16 -5.20 -5.20 12.86
C GLY A 16 -5.49 -5.71 11.43
N TYR A 17 -5.44 -4.80 10.47
CA TYR A 17 -5.77 -5.10 9.07
C TYR A 17 -4.50 -5.21 8.22
N PHE A 18 -4.50 -6.18 7.32
CA PHE A 18 -3.40 -6.43 6.41
C PHE A 18 -3.89 -6.34 4.96
N LEU A 19 -3.12 -5.62 4.14
CA LEU A 19 -3.28 -5.53 2.70
C LEU A 19 -1.94 -5.93 2.05
N ARG A 20 -1.98 -6.87 1.09
CA ARG A 20 -0.78 -7.26 0.35
C ARG A 20 -0.55 -6.30 -0.81
N ILE A 21 0.59 -5.62 -0.83
CA ILE A 21 1.02 -4.83 -1.99
C ILE A 21 1.32 -5.79 -3.16
N PRO A 22 0.81 -5.54 -4.38
CA PRO A 22 1.12 -6.36 -5.55
C PRO A 22 2.62 -6.33 -5.90
N ASN A 23 3.17 -7.46 -6.36
CA ASN A 23 4.60 -7.56 -6.69
C ASN A 23 5.03 -6.59 -7.80
N GLU A 24 4.14 -6.23 -8.73
CA GLU A 24 4.43 -5.23 -9.77
C GLU A 24 4.70 -3.85 -9.17
N VAL A 25 3.90 -3.43 -8.18
CA VAL A 25 4.08 -2.16 -7.45
C VAL A 25 5.37 -2.19 -6.63
N VAL A 26 5.67 -3.32 -5.97
CA VAL A 26 6.92 -3.49 -5.21
C VAL A 26 8.14 -3.30 -6.12
N ARG A 27 8.12 -3.92 -7.31
CA ARG A 27 9.22 -3.82 -8.29
C ARG A 27 9.35 -2.41 -8.86
N GLU A 28 8.23 -1.78 -9.20
CA GLU A 28 8.22 -0.43 -9.78
C GLU A 28 8.71 0.63 -8.79
N LEU A 29 8.34 0.50 -7.52
CA LEU A 29 8.76 1.41 -6.44
C LEU A 29 10.12 1.04 -5.82
N GLY A 30 10.72 -0.08 -6.22
CA GLY A 30 12.01 -0.54 -5.68
C GLY A 30 11.97 -0.89 -4.18
N LEU A 31 10.81 -1.32 -3.67
CA LEU A 31 10.63 -1.61 -2.25
C LEU A 31 11.37 -2.89 -1.83
N GLU A 32 12.06 -2.82 -0.70
CA GLU A 32 12.82 -3.94 -0.12
C GLU A 32 12.15 -4.57 1.11
N GLU A 33 12.58 -5.78 1.47
CA GLU A 33 12.08 -6.46 2.66
C GLU A 33 12.45 -5.68 3.93
N LYS A 34 11.49 -5.46 4.82
CA LYS A 34 11.63 -4.73 6.11
C LYS A 34 11.95 -3.23 5.96
N GLU A 35 11.87 -2.69 4.75
CA GLU A 35 11.95 -1.26 4.53
C GLU A 35 10.80 -0.55 5.27
N LYS A 36 11.12 0.59 5.89
CA LYS A 36 10.11 1.43 6.53
C LYS A 36 9.42 2.25 5.45
N VAL A 37 8.11 2.41 5.59
CA VAL A 37 7.32 3.28 4.72
C VAL A 37 6.54 4.28 5.56
N GLU A 38 6.39 5.48 5.04
CA GLU A 38 5.47 6.47 5.58
C GLU A 38 4.05 6.17 5.08
N VAL A 39 3.05 6.43 5.94
CA VAL A 39 1.63 6.18 5.63
C VAL A 39 0.86 7.48 5.79
N TYR A 40 0.20 7.92 4.71
CA TYR A 40 -0.63 9.11 4.67
C TYR A 40 -2.07 8.75 4.32
N MET A 41 -3.04 9.55 4.80
CA MET A 41 -4.44 9.42 4.45
C MET A 41 -4.95 10.72 3.85
N ASN A 42 -5.35 10.70 2.59
CA ASN A 42 -6.07 11.81 1.98
C ASN A 42 -7.56 11.66 2.31
N ARG A 43 -8.07 12.49 3.23
CA ARG A 43 -9.46 12.43 3.71
C ARG A 43 -10.48 12.80 2.65
N GLU A 44 -10.13 13.66 1.69
CA GLU A 44 -11.06 14.13 0.66
C GLU A 44 -11.32 13.05 -0.38
N SER A 45 -10.25 12.36 -0.80
CA SER A 45 -10.34 11.32 -1.83
C SER A 45 -10.44 9.90 -1.26
N GLY A 46 -10.34 9.75 0.07
CA GLY A 46 -10.40 8.45 0.75
C GLY A 46 -9.20 7.55 0.46
N GLU A 47 -8.05 8.13 0.10
CA GLU A 47 -6.86 7.38 -0.28
C GLU A 47 -5.94 7.11 0.90
N ILE A 48 -5.28 5.96 0.85
CA ILE A 48 -4.13 5.64 1.68
C ILE A 48 -2.91 5.63 0.76
N ILE A 49 -1.92 6.46 1.09
CA ILE A 49 -0.70 6.62 0.31
C ILE A 49 0.46 6.06 1.14
N TYR A 50 1.17 5.09 0.57
CA TYR A 50 2.41 4.56 1.12
C TYR A 50 3.58 5.17 0.36
N LYS A 51 4.57 5.69 1.10
CA LYS A 51 5.77 6.30 0.52
C LYS A 51 7.02 5.61 1.09
N PRO A 52 7.94 5.10 0.25
CA PRO A 52 9.26 4.63 0.69
C PRO A 52 10.00 5.71 1.50
N PHE A 53 10.81 5.30 2.49
CA PHE A 53 11.57 6.19 3.37
C PHE A 53 13.04 6.30 2.97
#